data_AF-A0A925VKZ4-F1
#
_entry.id   AF-A0A925VKZ4-F1
#
_cell.length_a   1.000
_cell.length_b   1.000
_cell.length_c   1.000
_cell.angle_alpha   90.00
_cell.angle_beta   90.00
_cell.angle_gamma   90.00
#
_symmetry.space_group_name_H-M   'P 1'
#
loop_
_entity.id
_entity.type
_entity.pdbx_description
1 polymer ?
#
loop_
_entity_poly.entity_id
_entity_poly.type
_entity_poly.pdbx_seq_one_letter_code
_entity_poly.pdbx_strand_id
1 'polypeptide(L)'
;MLDTYVDSARKDQSFSSAPKLRGDGSPQTQIFLRFQVRPGASVRRAVLRLFVLEDADRGGIVHRVDQLWDAGVTWNTRPLVLGPALGEIGLAVTGRYVEIDVTNAVHSDGSVNLTIIPTSLQDVEYAASEGEGNHGPSLIVER
;
A
#
# COMPACT_ATOMS: atom_id res chain seq x y z
N MET A 1 -6.54 -5.88 9.31
CA MET A 1 -5.84 -5.16 8.23
C MET A 1 -6.86 -4.85 7.16
N LEU A 2 -6.62 -3.85 6.33
CA LEU A 2 -7.41 -3.59 5.13
C LEU A 2 -6.46 -3.20 4.01
N ASP A 3 -6.65 -3.75 2.81
CA ASP A 3 -5.98 -3.33 1.60
C ASP A 3 -6.95 -3.22 0.43
N THR A 4 -6.61 -2.37 -0.53
CA THR A 4 -7.40 -2.13 -1.74
C THR A 4 -6.59 -1.28 -2.72
N TYR A 5 -7.12 -1.08 -3.92
CA TYR A 5 -6.65 -0.04 -4.82
C TYR A 5 -7.83 0.80 -5.33
N VAL A 6 -7.54 1.95 -5.90
CA VAL A 6 -8.50 2.83 -6.57
C VAL A 6 -8.03 3.11 -7.97
N ASP A 7 -8.96 3.33 -8.90
CA ASP A 7 -8.66 3.48 -10.32
C ASP A 7 -9.30 4.76 -10.88
N SER A 8 -8.48 5.65 -11.43
CA SER A 8 -8.94 6.91 -12.02
C SER A 8 -9.81 6.76 -13.26
N ALA A 9 -9.76 5.61 -13.95
CA ALA A 9 -10.67 5.27 -15.04
C ALA A 9 -12.03 4.74 -14.53
N ARG A 10 -12.11 4.30 -13.27
CA ARG A 10 -13.30 3.70 -12.64
C ARG A 10 -13.61 4.38 -11.30
N LYS A 11 -13.96 5.66 -11.38
CA LYS A 11 -13.83 6.58 -10.24
C LYS A 11 -14.74 6.30 -9.04
N ASP A 12 -15.84 5.60 -9.27
CA ASP A 12 -16.85 5.27 -8.25
C ASP A 12 -16.87 3.76 -7.88
N GLN A 13 -15.90 2.98 -8.39
CA GLN A 13 -15.77 1.57 -8.07
C GLN A 13 -14.79 1.35 -6.91
N SER A 14 -15.16 0.48 -5.97
CA SER A 14 -14.26 -0.07 -4.94
C SER A 14 -13.71 -1.45 -5.38
N PHE A 15 -12.49 -1.75 -4.96
CA PHE A 15 -11.75 -2.96 -5.29
C PHE A 15 -11.24 -3.73 -4.06
N SER A 16 -11.83 -3.52 -2.87
CA SER A 16 -11.38 -4.15 -1.62
C SER A 16 -11.54 -5.67 -1.56
N SER A 17 -12.23 -6.29 -2.52
CA SER A 17 -12.34 -7.74 -2.65
C SER A 17 -11.45 -8.32 -3.76
N ALA A 18 -10.63 -7.49 -4.40
CA ALA A 18 -9.73 -7.95 -5.46
C ALA A 18 -8.63 -8.84 -4.85
N PRO A 19 -8.29 -9.99 -5.48
CA PRO A 19 -7.24 -10.88 -4.97
C PRO A 19 -5.82 -10.33 -5.15
N LYS A 20 -5.71 -9.13 -5.76
CA LYS A 20 -4.47 -8.46 -6.10
C LYS A 20 -4.62 -6.94 -6.03
N LEU A 21 -3.53 -6.27 -5.71
CA LEU A 21 -3.41 -4.83 -5.62
C LEU A 21 -2.69 -4.32 -6.87
N ARG A 22 -3.37 -3.47 -7.64
CA ARG A 22 -2.87 -2.94 -8.91
C ARG A 22 -2.30 -1.53 -8.73
N GLY A 23 -1.16 -1.28 -9.37
CA GLY A 23 -0.54 0.03 -9.48
C GLY A 23 -0.17 0.37 -10.93
N ASP A 24 -0.54 1.56 -11.39
CA ASP A 24 -0.30 2.08 -12.74
C ASP A 24 -0.25 3.62 -12.67
N GLY A 25 0.61 4.25 -13.46
CA GLY A 25 0.72 5.70 -13.59
C GLY A 25 -0.28 6.31 -14.58
N SER A 26 -0.82 5.55 -15.54
CA SER A 26 -1.82 6.05 -16.51
C SER A 26 -2.64 4.94 -17.20
N PRO A 27 -3.97 4.85 -16.98
CA PRO A 27 -4.73 5.62 -15.99
C PRO A 27 -4.21 5.34 -14.59
N GLN A 28 -4.11 6.37 -13.76
CA GLN A 28 -3.51 6.21 -12.44
C GLN A 28 -4.35 5.27 -11.58
N THR A 29 -3.69 4.27 -11.00
CA THR A 29 -4.23 3.42 -9.95
C THR A 29 -3.37 3.54 -8.70
N GLN A 30 -3.98 3.70 -7.54
CA GLN A 30 -3.27 3.90 -6.27
C GLN A 30 -3.65 2.81 -5.29
N ILE A 31 -2.67 2.25 -4.58
CA ILE A 31 -2.88 1.18 -3.60
C ILE A 31 -3.03 1.82 -2.22
N PHE A 32 -3.90 1.29 -1.37
CA PHE A 32 -4.13 1.74 0.00
C PHE A 32 -4.00 0.56 0.96
N LEU A 33 -3.28 0.77 2.06
CA LEU A 33 -2.98 -0.25 3.06
C LEU A 33 -3.22 0.29 4.47
N ARG A 34 -3.90 -0.48 5.32
CA ARG A 34 -4.10 -0.17 6.75
C ARG A 34 -3.66 -1.33 7.63
N PHE A 35 -2.69 -1.05 8.48
CA PHE A 35 -2.20 -1.96 9.50
C PHE A 35 -2.56 -1.46 10.91
N GLN A 36 -2.76 -2.41 11.83
CA GLN A 36 -2.93 -2.11 13.25
C GLN A 36 -1.64 -2.47 13.98
N VAL A 37 -1.07 -1.51 14.69
CA VAL A 37 0.15 -1.69 15.49
C VAL A 37 -0.26 -1.59 16.96
N ARG A 38 0.05 -2.64 17.74
CA ARG A 38 -0.31 -2.66 19.16
C ARG A 38 0.31 -1.45 19.88
N PRO A 39 -0.48 -0.66 20.63
CA PRO A 39 0.03 0.49 21.37
C PRO A 39 0.97 0.04 22.51
N GLY A 40 1.80 0.97 22.99
CA GLY A 40 2.56 0.80 24.24
C GLY A 40 3.97 0.20 24.12
N ALA A 41 4.47 -0.05 22.89
CA ALA A 41 5.87 -0.37 22.67
C ALA A 41 6.53 0.68 21.77
N SER A 42 7.72 1.15 22.14
CA SER A 42 8.54 1.99 21.29
C SER A 42 8.89 1.20 20.02
N VAL A 43 8.39 1.63 18.87
CA VAL A 43 8.75 1.04 17.58
C VAL A 43 10.08 1.62 17.15
N ARG A 44 11.09 0.77 16.97
CA ARG A 44 12.41 1.15 16.45
C ARG A 44 12.43 1.18 14.93
N ARG A 45 11.72 0.23 14.32
CA ARG A 45 11.67 0.07 12.88
C ARG A 45 10.33 -0.53 12.45
N ALA A 46 9.80 -0.06 11.33
CA ALA A 46 8.67 -0.68 10.66
C ALA A 46 8.94 -0.81 9.17
N VAL A 47 8.84 -2.03 8.65
CA VAL A 47 9.10 -2.34 7.24
C VAL A 47 7.81 -2.84 6.60
N LEU A 48 7.33 -2.11 5.59
CA LEU A 48 6.27 -2.57 4.69
C LEU A 48 6.86 -3.62 3.76
N ARG A 49 6.20 -4.78 3.64
CA ARG A 49 6.61 -5.89 2.77
C ARG A 49 5.46 -6.31 1.87
N LEU A 50 5.71 -6.35 0.56
CA LEU A 50 4.73 -6.67 -0.48
C LEU A 50 5.28 -7.76 -1.40
N PHE A 51 4.46 -8.76 -1.74
CA PHE A 51 4.84 -9.80 -2.68
C PHE A 51 4.42 -9.41 -4.10
N VAL A 52 5.37 -9.44 -5.04
CA VAL A 52 5.16 -9.02 -6.44
C VAL A 52 4.56 -10.16 -7.26
N LEU A 53 3.41 -9.91 -7.86
CA LEU A 53 2.72 -10.80 -8.80
C LEU A 53 3.00 -10.44 -10.26
N GLU A 54 3.19 -9.16 -10.57
CA GLU A 54 3.56 -8.65 -11.90
C GLU A 54 4.69 -7.62 -11.74
N ASP A 55 5.73 -7.68 -12.57
CA ASP A 55 6.94 -6.88 -12.46
C ASP A 55 6.79 -5.47 -13.07
N ALA A 56 7.54 -4.52 -12.50
CA ALA A 56 7.60 -3.16 -12.99
C ALA A 56 8.97 -2.52 -12.72
N ASP A 57 9.41 -1.65 -13.62
CA ASP A 57 10.65 -0.87 -13.46
C ASP A 57 10.63 0.03 -12.21
N ARG A 58 9.45 0.50 -11.79
CA ARG A 58 9.19 1.23 -10.54
C ARG A 58 7.82 0.86 -9.96
N GLY A 59 7.80 0.44 -8.70
CA GLY A 59 6.58 0.08 -7.97
C GLY A 59 5.80 1.26 -7.37
N GLY A 60 6.39 2.46 -7.32
CA GLY A 60 5.74 3.69 -6.87
C GLY A 60 6.29 4.28 -5.57
N ILE A 61 5.71 5.41 -5.14
CA ILE A 61 6.12 6.14 -3.95
C ILE A 61 5.16 5.86 -2.80
N VAL A 62 5.70 5.52 -1.63
CA VAL A 62 4.92 5.24 -0.42
C VAL A 62 4.71 6.52 0.37
N HIS A 63 3.46 6.82 0.69
CA HIS A 63 3.07 7.96 1.51
C HIS A 63 2.18 7.54 2.66
N ARG A 64 2.08 8.39 3.69
CA ARG A 64 1.02 8.30 4.68
C ARG A 64 -0.26 8.88 4.11
N VAL A 65 -1.40 8.37 4.57
CA VAL A 65 -2.72 8.97 4.32
C VAL A 65 -3.48 9.13 5.62
N ASP A 66 -4.52 9.95 5.60
CA ASP A 66 -5.43 10.05 6.74
C ASP A 66 -6.13 8.70 7.04
N GLN A 67 -6.73 8.61 8.23
CA GLN A 67 -7.38 7.38 8.71
C GLN A 67 -8.86 7.28 8.30
N LEU A 68 -9.37 8.25 7.54
CA LEU A 68 -10.80 8.37 7.23
C LEU A 68 -11.13 7.61 5.93
N TRP A 69 -10.90 6.31 5.92
CA TRP A 69 -11.27 5.43 4.80
C TRP A 69 -11.69 4.03 5.26
N ASP A 70 -12.41 3.31 4.41
CA ASP A 70 -12.87 1.94 4.64
C ASP A 70 -12.86 1.11 3.34
N ALA A 71 -13.41 -0.10 3.38
CA ALA A 71 -13.43 -1.02 2.25
C ALA A 71 -14.23 -0.49 1.05
N GLY A 72 -15.06 0.54 1.21
CA GLY A 72 -15.82 1.21 0.15
C GLY A 72 -15.09 2.37 -0.51
N VAL A 73 -13.82 2.63 -0.16
CA VAL A 73 -13.04 3.71 -0.78
C VAL A 73 -12.98 3.57 -2.30
N THR A 74 -13.16 4.69 -2.99
CA THR A 74 -13.11 4.80 -4.45
C THR A 74 -12.07 5.84 -4.84
N TRP A 75 -11.83 6.03 -6.14
CA TRP A 75 -10.97 7.13 -6.58
C TRP A 75 -11.48 8.47 -6.04
N ASN A 76 -12.79 8.74 -6.15
CA ASN A 76 -13.37 10.02 -5.74
C ASN A 76 -13.34 10.26 -4.22
N THR A 77 -13.36 9.20 -3.41
CA THR A 77 -13.39 9.27 -1.94
C THR A 77 -12.07 8.92 -1.26
N ARG A 78 -10.99 8.74 -2.04
CA ARG A 78 -9.68 8.33 -1.50
C ARG A 78 -9.13 9.35 -0.49
N PRO A 79 -8.50 8.87 0.61
CA PRO A 79 -7.98 9.73 1.67
C PRO A 79 -6.81 10.58 1.16
N LEU A 80 -6.55 11.70 1.85
CA LEU A 80 -5.50 12.63 1.45
C LEU A 80 -4.13 12.16 1.90
N VAL A 81 -3.12 12.40 1.06
CA VAL A 81 -1.71 12.18 1.38
C VAL A 81 -1.26 13.17 2.47
N LEU A 82 -0.53 12.65 3.46
CA LEU A 82 -0.03 13.41 4.61
C LEU A 82 1.50 13.46 4.59
N GLY A 83 2.06 14.67 4.64
CA GLY A 83 3.50 14.88 4.80
C GLY A 83 4.34 14.43 3.60
N PRO A 84 5.66 14.27 3.79
CA PRO A 84 6.58 13.85 2.73
C PRO A 84 6.43 12.36 2.38
N ALA A 85 7.06 11.95 1.28
CA ALA A 85 7.23 10.54 0.96
C ALA A 85 7.98 9.80 2.08
N LEU A 86 7.58 8.56 2.33
CA LEU A 86 8.25 7.65 3.28
C LEU A 86 9.40 6.91 2.60
N GLY A 87 9.21 6.54 1.33
CA GLY A 87 10.18 5.80 0.54
C GLY A 87 9.67 5.53 -0.87
N GLU A 88 10.53 4.98 -1.71
CA GLU A 88 10.22 4.60 -3.09
C GLU A 88 10.40 3.09 -3.26
N ILE A 89 9.44 2.47 -3.94
CA ILE A 89 9.55 1.11 -4.46
C ILE A 89 10.21 1.22 -5.83
N GLY A 90 11.47 0.79 -5.91
CA GLY A 90 12.20 0.69 -7.17
C GLY A 90 11.72 -0.50 -8.01
N LEU A 91 12.67 -1.21 -8.63
CA LEU A 91 12.39 -2.39 -9.45
C LEU A 91 11.61 -3.44 -8.64
N ALA A 92 10.40 -3.74 -9.11
CA ALA A 92 9.59 -4.84 -8.63
C ALA A 92 9.83 -6.06 -9.54
N VAL A 93 10.13 -7.21 -8.94
CA VAL A 93 10.44 -8.45 -9.67
C VAL A 93 9.47 -9.53 -9.24
N THR A 94 8.74 -10.10 -10.19
CA THR A 94 7.75 -11.17 -9.95
C THR A 94 8.31 -12.31 -9.11
N GLY A 95 7.51 -12.76 -8.13
CA GLY A 95 7.88 -13.83 -7.20
C GLY A 95 8.83 -13.40 -6.08
N ARG A 96 9.15 -12.10 -5.97
CA ARG A 96 9.98 -11.54 -4.89
C ARG A 96 9.18 -10.59 -4.01
N TYR A 97 9.73 -10.34 -2.82
CA TYR A 97 9.24 -9.28 -1.96
C TYR A 97 9.96 -7.97 -2.24
N VAL A 98 9.21 -6.87 -2.21
CA VAL A 98 9.75 -5.52 -2.01
C VAL A 98 9.56 -5.12 -0.56
N GLU A 99 10.55 -4.42 -0.01
CA GLU A 99 10.59 -4.02 1.40
C GLU A 99 10.95 -2.54 1.52
N ILE A 100 10.14 -1.78 2.27
CA ILE A 100 10.22 -0.33 2.38
C ILE A 100 10.17 0.07 3.84
N ASP A 101 11.16 0.83 4.29
CA ASP A 101 11.17 1.40 5.63
C ASP A 101 10.09 2.49 5.73
N VAL A 102 9.09 2.24 6.57
CA VAL A 102 7.97 3.13 6.84
C VAL A 102 7.92 3.49 8.32
N THR A 103 9.06 3.44 9.02
CA THR A 103 9.15 3.71 10.46
C THR A 103 8.49 5.04 10.86
N ASN A 104 8.68 6.08 10.04
CA ASN A 104 8.09 7.41 10.25
C ASN A 104 6.56 7.46 10.10
N ALA A 105 5.92 6.39 9.62
CA ALA A 105 4.48 6.25 9.55
C ALA A 105 3.84 5.72 10.84
N VAL A 106 4.63 5.12 11.73
CA VAL A 106 4.13 4.54 12.97
C VAL A 106 4.01 5.61 14.05
N HIS A 107 2.78 6.00 14.35
CA HIS A 107 2.46 7.01 15.36
C HIS A 107 1.78 6.34 16.57
N SER A 108 1.66 7.05 17.69
CA SER A 108 1.18 6.48 18.97
C SER A 108 -0.29 6.04 18.97
N ASP A 109 -1.04 6.37 17.93
CA ASP A 109 -2.47 6.10 17.76
C ASP A 109 -2.79 4.67 17.32
N GLY A 110 -1.77 3.84 17.01
CA GLY A 110 -1.92 2.40 16.84
C GLY A 110 -2.41 1.96 15.45
N SER A 111 -2.52 2.86 14.47
CA SER A 111 -2.83 2.47 13.09
C SER A 111 -1.92 3.13 12.06
N VAL A 112 -1.45 2.35 11.09
CA VAL A 112 -0.56 2.78 10.01
C VAL A 112 -1.34 2.74 8.71
N ASN A 113 -1.53 3.90 8.11
CA ASN A 113 -2.32 4.09 6.90
C ASN A 113 -1.40 4.61 5.80
N LEU A 114 -1.28 3.83 4.73
CA LEU A 114 -0.34 4.07 3.64
C LEU A 114 -1.08 4.12 2.31
N THR A 115 -0.52 4.88 1.38
CA THR A 115 -0.82 4.73 -0.04
C THR A 115 0.47 4.54 -0.83
N ILE A 116 0.37 3.81 -1.94
CA ILE A 116 1.43 3.69 -2.94
C ILE A 116 0.92 4.38 -4.20
N ILE A 117 1.65 5.38 -4.66
CA ILE A 117 1.35 6.15 -5.87
C ILE A 117 2.35 5.73 -6.95
N PRO A 118 1.94 4.94 -7.94
CA PRO A 118 2.80 4.50 -9.03
C PRO A 118 3.24 5.67 -9.91
N THR A 119 4.49 5.59 -10.37
CA THR A 119 5.13 6.58 -11.26
C THR A 119 5.52 5.97 -12.61
N SER A 120 5.40 4.64 -12.76
CA SER A 120 5.61 3.95 -14.02
C SER A 120 4.33 3.86 -14.85
N LEU A 121 4.49 3.76 -16.16
CA LEU A 121 3.42 3.38 -17.08
C LEU A 121 3.32 1.86 -17.26
N GLN A 122 4.25 1.11 -16.68
CA GLN A 122 4.15 -0.34 -16.54
C GLN A 122 3.28 -0.66 -15.33
N ASP A 123 2.35 -1.58 -15.51
CA ASP A 123 1.52 -2.09 -14.43
C ASP A 123 2.37 -2.87 -13.42
N VAL A 124 2.10 -2.67 -12.14
CA VAL A 124 2.63 -3.51 -11.06
C VAL A 124 1.47 -4.14 -10.31
N GLU A 125 1.61 -5.43 -10.01
CA GLU A 125 0.62 -6.14 -9.20
C GLU A 125 1.29 -6.73 -7.96
N TYR A 126 0.65 -6.54 -6.80
CA TYR A 126 1.05 -7.18 -5.55
C TYR A 126 -0.07 -8.09 -5.04
N ALA A 127 0.27 -9.10 -4.26
CA ALA A 127 -0.74 -9.93 -3.60
C ALA A 127 -1.56 -9.08 -2.62
N ALA A 128 -2.90 -9.23 -2.67
CA ALA A 128 -3.82 -8.68 -1.68
C ALA A 128 -4.01 -9.65 -0.51
N SER A 129 -4.67 -9.21 0.57
CA SER A 129 -5.04 -10.10 1.68
C SER A 129 -6.00 -11.22 1.25
N GLU A 130 -6.80 -10.96 0.23
CA GLU A 130 -7.79 -11.85 -0.37
C GLU A 130 -7.15 -12.80 -1.41
N GLY A 131 -5.86 -12.64 -1.69
CA GLY A 131 -5.11 -13.46 -2.63
C GLY A 131 -4.71 -14.84 -2.08
N GLU A 132 -4.34 -15.74 -2.99
CA GLU A 132 -3.85 -17.08 -2.64
C GLU A 132 -2.40 -17.06 -2.11
N GLY A 133 -1.99 -18.14 -1.44
CA GLY A 133 -0.59 -18.34 -1.03
C GLY A 133 -0.16 -17.61 0.25
N ASN A 134 -1.08 -16.92 0.95
CA ASN A 134 -0.79 -16.20 2.21
C ASN A 134 0.35 -15.17 2.05
N HIS A 135 0.39 -14.50 0.90
CA HIS A 135 1.40 -13.51 0.53
C HIS A 135 0.93 -12.05 0.65
N GLY A 136 -0.22 -11.82 1.28
CA GLY A 136 -0.79 -10.48 1.46
C GLY A 136 0.17 -9.49 2.14
N PRO A 137 -0.09 -8.19 2.02
CA PRO A 137 0.80 -7.15 2.53
C PRO A 137 1.06 -7.33 4.03
N SER A 138 2.28 -7.05 4.48
CA SER A 138 2.63 -7.15 5.89
C SER A 138 3.45 -5.97 6.37
N LEU A 139 3.29 -5.63 7.66
CA LEU A 139 4.10 -4.63 8.35
C LEU A 139 4.93 -5.34 9.42
N ILE A 140 6.24 -5.45 9.18
CA ILE A 140 7.19 -6.05 10.12
C ILE A 140 7.63 -4.97 11.09
N VAL A 141 7.36 -5.16 12.38
CA VAL A 141 7.61 -4.16 13.44
C VAL A 141 8.69 -4.66 14.39
N GLU A 142 9.79 -3.91 14.47
CA GLU A 142 10.88 -4.12 15.43
C GLU A 142 10.73 -3.13 16.61
N ARG A 143 10.96 -3.61 17.83
CA ARG A 143 10.77 -2.89 19.10
C ARG A 143 12.07 -2.77 19.89
#